data_AF-A0A2Z6MIZ2-F1
#
_entry.id   AF-A0A2Z6MIZ2-F1
#
_cell.length_a   1.000
_cell.length_b   1.000
_cell.length_c   1.000
_cell.angle_alpha   90.00
_cell.angle_beta   90.00
_cell.angle_gamma   90.00
#
_symmetry.space_group_name_H-M   'P 1'
#
loop_
_entity.id
_entity.type
_entity.pdbx_description
1 polymer ?
#
loop_
_entity_poly.entity_id
_entity_poly.type
_entity_poly.pdbx_seq_one_letter_code
_entity_poly.pdbx_strand_id
1 'polypeptide(L)' 'MGSKALATARSMLSDALRIEPTNRMAWYYLGLVHKNDGRMVDAADCFQAASMLEEFDPIESFNTVL' A
#
# COMPACT_ATOMS: atom_id res chain seq x y z
N MET A 1 -24.25 2.82 0.76
CA MET A 1 -23.48 3.29 1.95
C MET A 1 -21.98 2.98 1.87
N GLY A 2 -21.47 2.18 0.93
CA GLY A 2 -20.04 1.84 0.85
C GLY A 2 -19.10 2.98 0.41
N SER A 3 -19.58 3.97 -0.35
CA SER A 3 -18.73 5.00 -0.97
C SER A 3 -18.03 5.95 0.02
N LYS A 4 -18.71 6.34 1.11
CA LYS A 4 -18.14 7.27 2.10
C LYS A 4 -16.98 6.63 2.87
N ALA A 5 -17.13 5.37 3.26
CA ALA A 5 -16.09 4.62 3.95
C ALA A 5 -14.84 4.42 3.07
N LEU A 6 -15.03 4.13 1.77
CA LEU A 6 -13.93 4.00 0.82
C LEU A 6 -13.18 5.32 0.61
N ALA A 7 -13.91 6.45 0.55
CA ALA A 7 -13.29 7.76 0.44
C ALA A 7 -12.43 8.11 1.67
N THR A 8 -12.93 7.84 2.87
CA THR A 8 -12.18 8.05 4.12
C THR A 8 -10.96 7.13 4.19
N ALA A 9 -11.13 5.83 3.91
CA ALA A 9 -10.02 4.88 3.91
C ALA A 9 -8.91 5.28 2.93
N ARG A 10 -9.27 5.68 1.71
CA ARG A 10 -8.32 6.19 0.72
C ARG A 10 -7.54 7.38 1.24
N SER A 11 -8.21 8.37 1.84
CA SER A 11 -7.53 9.55 2.38
C SER A 11 -6.53 9.18 3.48
N MET A 12 -6.93 8.33 4.42
CA MET A 12 -6.06 7.90 5.52
C MET A 12 -4.83 7.13 5.01
N LEU A 13 -5.03 6.26 4.02
CA LEU A 13 -3.94 5.48 3.42
C LEU A 13 -3.01 6.36 2.59
N SER A 14 -3.53 7.33 1.85
CA SER A 14 -2.71 8.33 1.15
C SER A 14 -1.89 9.19 2.12
N ASP A 15 -2.46 9.60 3.26
CA ASP A 15 -1.71 10.30 4.30
C ASP A 15 -0.63 9.43 4.94
N ALA A 16 -0.92 8.14 5.18
CA ALA A 16 0.08 7.19 5.66
C ALA A 16 1.25 7.06 4.67
N LEU A 17 0.97 6.94 3.38
CA LEU A 17 1.98 6.87 2.32
C LEU A 17 2.78 8.17 2.14
N ARG A 18 2.20 9.32 2.51
CA ARG A 18 2.92 10.59 2.52
C ARG A 18 3.95 10.67 3.65
N ILE A 19 3.67 10.00 4.77
CA ILE A 19 4.58 9.93 5.94
C ILE A 19 5.62 8.83 5.72
N GLU A 20 5.18 7.66 5.27
CA GLU A 20 6.02 6.49 5.04
C GLU A 20 5.72 5.90 3.65
N PRO A 21 6.41 6.38 2.59
CA PRO A 21 6.18 5.92 1.22
C PRO A 21 6.51 4.44 0.99
N THR A 22 7.31 3.86 1.87
CA THR A 22 7.74 2.45 1.86
C THR A 22 6.81 1.54 2.66
N ASN A 23 5.68 2.05 3.18
CA ASN A 23 4.75 1.24 3.93
C ASN A 23 3.96 0.30 3.00
N ARG A 24 4.43 -0.94 2.90
CA ARG A 24 3.80 -2.00 2.09
C ARG A 24 2.32 -2.19 2.42
N MET A 25 1.96 -2.19 3.70
CA MET A 25 0.58 -2.43 4.13
C MET A 25 -0.34 -1.31 3.67
N ALA A 26 0.13 -0.06 3.71
CA ALA A 26 -0.63 1.07 3.21
C ALA A 26 -0.90 0.95 1.70
N TRP A 27 0.08 0.54 0.90
CA TRP A 27 -0.10 0.24 -0.53
C TRP A 27 -1.08 -0.91 -0.76
N TYR A 28 -0.97 -2.00 -0.01
CA TYR A 28 -1.88 -3.15 -0.13
C TYR A 28 -3.34 -2.78 0.19
N TYR A 29 -3.58 -2.10 1.32
CA TYR A 29 -4.92 -1.67 1.69
C TYR A 29 -5.48 -0.61 0.73
N LEU A 30 -4.64 0.25 0.17
CA LEU A 30 -5.05 1.22 -0.84
C LEU A 30 -5.52 0.50 -2.11
N GLY A 31 -4.80 -0.54 -2.54
CA GLY A 31 -5.21 -1.41 -3.65
C GLY A 31 -6.57 -2.08 -3.42
N LEU A 32 -6.83 -2.57 -2.20
CA LEU A 32 -8.13 -3.14 -1.84
C LEU A 32 -9.27 -2.10 -1.91
N VAL A 33 -9.01 -0.87 -1.46
CA VAL A 33 -9.97 0.23 -1.56
C VAL A 33 -10.28 0.57 -3.03
N HIS A 34 -9.26 0.68 -3.88
CA HIS A 34 -9.44 0.93 -5.32
C HIS A 34 -10.19 -0.21 -6.01
N LYS A 35 -9.86 -1.47 -5.70
CA LYS A 35 -10.57 -2.65 -6.20
C LYS A 35 -12.05 -2.63 -5.83
N ASN A 36 -12.37 -2.31 -4.58
CA ASN A 36 -13.76 -2.23 -4.11
C ASN A 36 -14.53 -1.05 -4.71
N ASP A 37 -13.81 -0.02 -5.15
CA ASP A 37 -14.36 1.14 -5.88
C ASP A 37 -14.42 0.92 -7.41
N GLY A 38 -14.09 -0.28 -7.89
CA GLY A 38 -14.10 -0.65 -9.32
C GLY A 38 -12.91 -0.11 -10.13
N ARG A 39 -11.95 0.54 -9.48
CA ARG A 39 -10.76 1.14 -10.11
C ARG A 39 -9.64 0.12 -10.19
N MET A 40 -9.77 -0.80 -11.15
CA MET A 40 -8.88 -1.96 -11.27
C MET A 40 -7.43 -1.58 -11.63
N VAL A 41 -7.23 -0.53 -12.43
CA VAL A 41 -5.88 -0.04 -12.79
C VAL A 41 -5.16 0.50 -11.55
N ASP A 42 -5.78 1.45 -10.84
CA ASP A 42 -5.23 1.99 -9.58
C ASP A 42 -4.92 0.87 -8.57
N ALA A 43 -5.80 -0.15 -8.49
CA ALA A 43 -5.59 -1.29 -7.60
C ALA A 43 -4.36 -2.10 -7.98
N ALA A 44 -4.17 -2.40 -9.27
CA ALA A 44 -3.01 -3.13 -9.78
C ALA A 44 -1.71 -2.37 -9.49
N ASP A 45 -1.67 -1.06 -9.73
CA ASP A 45 -0.51 -0.21 -9.44
C ASP A 45 -0.15 -0.24 -7.95
N CYS A 46 -1.17 -0.16 -7.07
CA CYS A 46 -0.97 -0.24 -5.63
C CYS A 46 -0.44 -1.62 -5.19
N PHE A 47 -0.95 -2.70 -5.76
CA PHE A 47 -0.46 -4.05 -5.43
C PHE A 47 0.95 -4.28 -5.95
N GLN A 48 1.28 -3.75 -7.13
CA GLN A 48 2.64 -3.80 -7.66
C GLN A 48 3.61 -3.04 -6.74
N ALA A 49 3.25 -1.83 -6.30
CA ALA A 49 4.05 -1.07 -5.35
C ALA A 49 4.26 -1.84 -4.03
N ALA A 50 3.19 -2.46 -3.49
CA ALA A 50 3.29 -3.30 -2.30
C ALA A 50 4.21 -4.53 -2.49
N SER A 51 4.15 -5.18 -3.67
CA SER A 51 4.99 -6.33 -4.00
C SER A 51 6.46 -5.95 -4.18
N MET A 52 6.74 -4.80 -4.81
CA MET A 52 8.12 -4.32 -4.94
C MET A 52 8.72 -4.02 -3.56
N LEU A 53 7.93 -3.46 -2.64
CA LEU A 53 8.38 -3.21 -1.26
C LEU A 53 8.58 -4.49 -0.45
N GLU A 54 7.84 -5.57 -0.72
CA GLU A 54 8.12 -6.89 -0.13
C GLU A 54 9.48 -7.44 -0.55
N GLU A 55 9.89 -7.20 -1.80
CA GLU A 55 11.22 -7.59 -2.28
C GLU A 55 12.35 -6.74 -1.68
N PHE A 56 12.02 -5.57 -1.10
CA PHE A 56 12.96 -4.69 -0.38
C PHE A 56 12.86 -4.79 1.14
N ASP A 57 11.83 -5.44 1.69
CA ASP A 57 11.81 -5.84 3.09
C ASP A 57 12.89 -6.91 3.23
N PRO A 58 14.01 -6.63 3.91
CA PRO A 58 15.12 -7.56 3.90
C PRO A 58 14.65 -8.86 4.55
N ILE A 59 14.56 -9.92 3.75
CA ILE A 59 14.59 -11.31 4.26
C ILE A 59 15.89 -11.52 5.06
N GLU A 60 16.83 -10.58 4.94
CA GLU A 60 18.12 -10.56 5.57
C GLU A 60 18.33 -9.24 6.33
N SER A 61 17.88 -9.21 7.59
CA SER A 61 18.58 -8.47 8.65
C SER A 61 19.98 -9.07 8.83
N PHE A 62 20.83 -8.96 7.81
CA PHE A 62 22.27 -9.11 7.98
C PHE A 62 22.77 -7.75 8.45
N ASN A 63 22.69 -7.55 9.77
CA ASN A 63 23.78 -6.86 10.45
C ASN A 63 25.05 -7.66 10.14
N THR A 64 25.70 -7.33 9.04
CA THR A 64 27.09 -7.71 8.80
C THR A 64 27.89 -7.07 9.92
N VAL A 65 28.13 -7.87 10.96
CA VAL A 65 29.24 -7.67 11.87
C VAL A 65 30.50 -7.82 11.02
N LEU A 66 31.16 -6.70 10.72
CA LEU A 66 32.60 -6.59 10.51
C LEU A 66 33.03 -5.13 10.72
#